data_AF-A0A084VFP0-F1
#
_entry.id   AF-A0A084VFP0-F1
#
_cell.length_a   1.000
_cell.length_b   1.000
_cell.length_c   1.000
_cell.angle_alpha   90.00
_cell.angle_beta   90.00
_cell.angle_gamma   90.00
#
_symmetry.space_group_name_H-M   'P 1'
#
loop_
_entity.id
_entity.type
_entity.pdbx_description
1 polymer ?
#
loop_
_entity_poly.entity_id
_entity_poly.type
_entity_poly.pdbx_seq_one_letter_code
_entity_poly.pdbx_strand_id
1 'polypeptide(L)'
;MPSLWIVWIIFQEYGYASSTSGKAHESLLSSAPEMINLCRTMKSDRHGTSNRTILAKDNQLEAVQDILHPEPVPFTVYQPSPTIKHQHQLQYIDYKLHYGLRYNPRYDGSKANVQRHPSSKNTSSWNATKVSLPALGVSPIRERNKLIPPKQYETPAVPLLSVINIITFVNGPCVPRRNAPGNTSSVVSWMGICYHEKECSQLKGIPMDTCAGGFGVCCVFQYGCDSRSEQNVSYFLSPSFPSPAVEPLPCTFTLALHRSVRQVVLEFVFFELQPPQLGNCIEDQFVVSIQNDHRIYPVLCGVNSGQHMYLDIDRAYSHLVFLNAVFSSRQPRAFLVKITQLSTPRAPMNCLQFHDGLSGIVKSFNYDNYSTVVKHRKASYLNNLNYAICIKRHIMFCNVVFTNENALGKENIFQLVNIAEDGSSLVPPNQAGVEIFSCPDDYIAINYMRLCGERLNDGSVVADFTRNTPVSYTSAGPILIAVRSDESIVGRGFKLTYKQNVCIDKIV
;
A
#
# COMPACT_ATOMS: atom_id res chain seq x y z
N MET A 1 -32.78 -46.90 5.42
CA MET A 1 -33.81 -45.86 5.19
C MET A 1 -34.94 -46.15 6.16
N PRO A 2 -35.32 -45.18 7.00
CA PRO A 2 -36.18 -44.08 6.55
C PRO A 2 -35.66 -42.67 6.87
N SER A 3 -36.29 -41.73 6.19
CA SER A 3 -36.12 -40.28 6.15
C SER A 3 -36.72 -39.56 7.37
N LEU A 4 -36.02 -38.53 7.88
CA LEU A 4 -36.53 -37.57 8.85
C LEU A 4 -36.20 -36.15 8.38
N TRP A 5 -37.26 -35.35 8.24
CA TRP A 5 -37.24 -33.94 7.89
C TRP A 5 -36.88 -33.09 9.11
N ILE A 6 -36.01 -32.10 8.96
CA ILE A 6 -35.70 -31.11 10.01
C ILE A 6 -36.16 -29.73 9.53
N VAL A 7 -37.05 -29.13 10.33
CA VAL A 7 -37.54 -27.75 10.23
C VAL A 7 -36.53 -26.82 10.90
N TRP A 8 -36.17 -25.72 10.24
CA TRP A 8 -35.34 -24.66 10.82
C TRP A 8 -36.22 -23.55 11.42
N ILE A 9 -36.01 -23.25 12.70
CA ILE A 9 -36.53 -22.06 13.40
C ILE A 9 -35.41 -21.01 13.40
N ILE A 10 -35.72 -19.81 12.92
CA ILE A 10 -34.83 -18.64 12.91
C ILE A 10 -35.04 -17.86 14.22
N PHE A 11 -33.98 -17.66 14.99
CA PHE A 11 -33.94 -16.68 16.09
C PHE A 11 -33.33 -15.37 15.58
N GLN A 12 -34.04 -14.27 15.83
CA GLN A 12 -33.65 -12.90 15.48
C GLN A 12 -33.50 -12.13 16.81
N GLU A 13 -32.28 -11.71 17.16
CA GLU A 13 -32.04 -10.86 18.33
C GLU A 13 -31.96 -9.39 17.93
N TYR A 14 -32.81 -8.58 18.56
CA TYR A 14 -32.74 -7.12 18.59
C TYR A 14 -32.11 -6.69 19.93
N GLY A 15 -30.98 -5.98 19.88
CA GLY A 15 -30.34 -5.37 21.05
C GLY A 15 -30.59 -3.86 21.12
N TYR A 16 -31.33 -3.42 22.13
CA TYR A 16 -31.40 -2.01 22.59
C TYR A 16 -30.38 -1.80 23.72
N ALA A 17 -29.67 -0.66 23.71
CA ALA A 17 -28.84 -0.21 24.83
C ALA A 17 -29.46 1.02 25.49
N SER A 18 -29.75 0.91 26.80
CA SER A 18 -30.26 1.98 27.66
C SER A 18 -29.11 2.66 28.41
N SER A 19 -29.22 3.98 28.54
CA SER A 19 -28.41 4.88 29.35
C SER A 19 -28.55 4.65 30.86
N THR A 20 -27.47 4.86 31.62
CA THR A 20 -27.53 5.18 33.05
C THR A 20 -26.71 6.44 33.36
N SER A 21 -27.33 7.31 34.15
CA SER A 21 -26.89 8.64 34.58
C SER A 21 -26.08 8.57 35.88
N GLY A 22 -25.02 9.39 35.98
CA GLY A 22 -24.33 9.72 37.22
C GLY A 22 -23.79 11.16 37.18
N LYS A 23 -24.38 12.04 38.01
CA LYS A 23 -23.90 13.40 38.37
C LYS A 23 -22.85 13.28 39.49
N ALA A 24 -21.88 14.15 39.79
CA ALA A 24 -21.36 15.43 39.28
C ALA A 24 -20.04 15.71 40.05
N HIS A 25 -19.06 16.40 39.47
CA HIS A 25 -18.43 17.62 40.04
C HIS A 25 -17.35 18.21 39.10
N GLU A 26 -17.35 19.54 39.07
CA GLU A 26 -16.63 20.49 38.22
C GLU A 26 -15.21 20.80 38.73
N SER A 27 -14.23 20.98 37.81
CA SER A 27 -13.39 22.21 37.72
C SER A 27 -12.34 22.15 36.58
N LEU A 28 -12.63 22.92 35.52
CA LEU A 28 -11.77 23.80 34.68
C LEU A 28 -10.30 23.45 34.36
N LEU A 29 -9.98 23.32 33.05
CA LEU A 29 -9.22 24.34 32.27
C LEU A 29 -9.16 23.98 30.77
N SER A 30 -9.52 24.97 29.94
CA SER A 30 -9.68 24.91 28.48
C SER A 30 -8.53 25.57 27.73
N SER A 31 -8.20 25.09 26.51
CA SER A 31 -7.90 25.98 25.37
C SER A 31 -7.83 25.21 24.04
N ALA A 32 -8.80 25.46 23.17
CA ALA A 32 -8.74 25.30 21.71
C ALA A 32 -9.41 26.54 21.09
N PRO A 33 -8.90 27.14 20.00
CA PRO A 33 -9.63 28.19 19.30
C PRO A 33 -10.20 27.70 17.95
N GLU A 34 -11.50 27.93 17.77
CA GLU A 34 -12.19 28.03 16.49
C GLU A 34 -12.05 29.47 15.93
N MET A 35 -12.04 29.61 14.60
CA MET A 35 -12.20 30.90 13.91
C MET A 35 -13.41 30.84 12.97
N ILE A 36 -14.39 31.70 13.25
CA ILE A 36 -15.58 31.96 12.43
C ILE A 36 -15.39 33.27 11.66
N ASN A 37 -15.86 33.27 10.41
CA ASN A 37 -15.95 34.36 9.44
C ASN A 37 -16.59 35.65 9.97
N LEU A 38 -16.19 36.80 9.40
CA LEU A 38 -17.07 37.97 9.17
C LEU A 38 -16.54 38.86 8.04
N CYS A 39 -17.37 39.06 7.01
CA CYS A 39 -17.26 40.14 6.03
C CYS A 39 -17.91 41.42 6.59
N ARG A 40 -17.27 42.60 6.47
CA ARG A 40 -17.96 43.86 6.17
C ARG A 40 -17.04 44.99 5.71
N THR A 41 -17.69 45.89 4.99
CA THR A 41 -17.31 46.94 4.04
C THR A 41 -16.97 48.32 4.64
N MET A 42 -16.34 49.16 3.80
CA MET A 42 -16.49 50.63 3.61
C MET A 42 -15.39 51.60 4.10
N LYS A 43 -14.77 52.28 3.09
CA LYS A 43 -14.68 53.75 2.85
C LYS A 43 -14.29 54.71 4.00
N SER A 44 -13.25 55.53 3.77
CA SER A 44 -13.30 57.01 3.58
C SER A 44 -12.04 57.76 4.09
N ASP A 45 -11.43 58.50 3.16
CA ASP A 45 -10.93 59.90 3.21
C ASP A 45 -10.05 60.49 4.34
N ARG A 46 -8.89 61.01 3.88
CA ARG A 46 -8.39 62.42 3.91
C ARG A 46 -7.39 62.95 4.97
N HIS A 47 -6.48 63.76 4.38
CA HIS A 47 -5.61 64.84 4.88
C HIS A 47 -4.43 64.44 5.79
N GLY A 48 -3.19 64.91 5.65
CA GLY A 48 -2.46 65.97 4.92
C GLY A 48 -1.11 66.09 5.68
N THR A 49 0.09 66.38 5.16
CA THR A 49 0.56 67.56 4.43
C THR A 49 2.08 67.44 4.19
N SER A 50 2.55 67.91 3.01
CA SER A 50 3.76 68.72 2.72
C SER A 50 5.18 68.21 3.12
N ASN A 51 6.26 68.27 2.33
CA ASN A 51 6.69 69.29 1.36
C ASN A 51 7.88 68.81 0.45
N ARG A 52 7.97 69.46 -0.73
CA ARG A 52 8.99 69.59 -1.82
C ARG A 52 10.48 69.27 -1.50
N THR A 53 11.41 68.95 -2.44
CA THR A 53 11.76 69.62 -3.73
C THR A 53 12.81 68.82 -4.55
N ILE A 54 12.55 68.63 -5.86
CA ILE A 54 13.38 68.79 -7.09
C ILE A 54 14.91 68.51 -7.09
N LEU A 55 15.37 67.63 -8.00
CA LEU A 55 16.41 67.93 -9.03
C LEU A 55 16.45 66.89 -10.16
N ALA A 56 16.47 67.40 -11.39
CA ALA A 56 16.43 66.71 -12.68
C ALA A 56 17.82 66.57 -13.32
N LYS A 57 17.93 65.67 -14.32
CA LYS A 57 18.73 65.71 -15.57
C LYS A 57 18.58 64.35 -16.27
N ASP A 58 17.84 64.20 -17.37
CA ASP A 58 18.05 64.62 -18.78
C ASP A 58 19.08 63.77 -19.56
N ASN A 59 18.58 62.94 -20.49
CA ASN A 59 18.82 62.92 -21.95
C ASN A 59 18.35 61.55 -22.54
N GLN A 60 17.34 61.46 -23.42
CA GLN A 60 17.27 61.84 -24.86
C GLN A 60 18.17 60.96 -25.74
N LEU A 61 17.82 60.39 -26.91
CA LEU A 61 16.74 60.39 -27.92
C LEU A 61 16.81 58.97 -28.59
N GLU A 62 15.91 58.41 -29.39
CA GLU A 62 15.24 58.97 -30.57
C GLU A 62 14.13 58.01 -31.08
N ALA A 63 13.13 58.59 -31.75
CA ALA A 63 11.95 57.94 -32.30
C ALA A 63 12.10 57.65 -33.80
N VAL A 64 11.40 56.62 -34.29
CA VAL A 64 10.89 56.58 -35.68
C VAL A 64 9.43 56.15 -35.61
N GLN A 65 8.58 56.94 -36.25
CA GLN A 65 7.14 56.87 -36.28
C GLN A 65 6.75 56.66 -37.75
N ASP A 66 5.92 55.67 -38.05
CA ASP A 66 5.09 55.71 -39.25
C ASP A 66 3.80 54.90 -39.09
N ILE A 67 2.78 55.44 -39.75
CA ILE A 67 1.34 55.30 -39.55
C ILE A 67 0.77 54.31 -40.58
N LEU A 68 -0.17 53.43 -40.20
CA LEU A 68 -1.26 53.01 -41.09
C LEU A 68 -2.47 52.43 -40.34
N HIS A 69 -3.65 52.86 -40.78
CA HIS A 69 -5.00 52.66 -40.24
C HIS A 69 -5.54 51.22 -40.40
N PRO A 70 -6.55 50.80 -39.60
CA PRO A 70 -7.39 49.64 -39.92
C PRO A 70 -8.76 50.06 -40.49
N GLU A 71 -9.13 49.50 -41.64
CA GLU A 71 -10.50 49.55 -42.21
C GLU A 71 -11.42 48.44 -41.62
N PRO A 72 -12.76 48.63 -41.65
CA PRO A 72 -13.72 47.76 -40.97
C PRO A 72 -14.25 46.61 -41.85
N VAL A 73 -14.49 45.45 -41.22
CA VAL A 73 -15.09 44.26 -41.85
C VAL A 73 -16.62 44.26 -41.60
N PRO A 74 -17.48 43.96 -42.59
CA PRO A 74 -18.93 44.12 -42.46
C PRO A 74 -19.61 42.97 -41.71
N PHE A 75 -20.63 43.34 -40.94
CA PHE A 75 -21.64 42.47 -40.33
C PHE A 75 -22.64 41.97 -41.40
N THR A 76 -22.88 40.66 -41.45
CA THR A 76 -24.00 40.08 -42.19
C THR A 76 -25.02 39.48 -41.23
N VAL A 77 -26.26 39.96 -41.37
CA VAL A 77 -27.48 39.55 -40.68
C VAL A 77 -27.94 38.19 -41.22
N TYR A 78 -28.28 37.24 -40.34
CA TYR A 78 -29.02 36.02 -40.70
C TYR A 78 -30.34 35.97 -39.92
N GLN A 79 -31.45 35.94 -40.67
CA GLN A 79 -32.80 35.63 -40.20
C GLN A 79 -33.10 34.11 -40.26
N PRO A 80 -34.14 33.60 -39.56
CA PRO A 80 -34.19 32.20 -39.13
C PRO A 80 -35.06 31.24 -39.98
N SER A 81 -34.68 29.94 -39.89
CA SER A 81 -35.47 28.69 -40.04
C SER A 81 -35.82 28.18 -41.47
N PRO A 82 -35.71 26.85 -41.74
CA PRO A 82 -36.60 25.85 -41.14
C PRO A 82 -35.93 24.56 -40.59
N THR A 83 -36.62 23.95 -39.63
CA THR A 83 -36.35 22.64 -39.02
C THR A 83 -36.27 21.50 -40.04
N ILE A 84 -35.14 20.79 -40.06
CA ILE A 84 -35.00 19.46 -40.68
C ILE A 84 -34.52 18.48 -39.60
N LYS A 85 -35.34 17.46 -39.35
CA LYS A 85 -34.99 16.31 -38.51
C LYS A 85 -34.00 15.42 -39.27
N HIS A 86 -32.77 15.29 -38.79
CA HIS A 86 -31.88 14.21 -39.21
C HIS A 86 -31.67 13.23 -38.05
N GLN A 87 -32.15 12.00 -38.25
CA GLN A 87 -31.80 10.83 -37.46
C GLN A 87 -30.29 10.59 -37.56
N HIS A 88 -29.59 10.65 -36.43
CA HIS A 88 -28.24 10.11 -36.34
C HIS A 88 -28.32 8.58 -36.30
N GLN A 89 -28.11 7.92 -37.45
CA GLN A 89 -27.61 6.55 -37.48
C GLN A 89 -26.10 6.61 -37.20
N LEU A 90 -25.68 6.00 -36.08
CA LEU A 90 -24.28 5.72 -35.81
C LEU A 90 -23.79 4.72 -36.87
N GLN A 91 -22.91 5.16 -37.78
CA GLN A 91 -22.21 4.25 -38.68
C GLN A 91 -21.24 3.38 -37.86
N TYR A 92 -21.57 2.10 -37.74
CA TYR A 92 -20.68 1.09 -37.19
C TYR A 92 -19.60 0.76 -38.24
N ILE A 93 -18.34 1.08 -37.94
CA ILE A 93 -17.21 0.67 -38.77
C ILE A 93 -16.88 -0.78 -38.41
N ASP A 94 -17.19 -1.72 -39.32
CA ASP A 94 -16.73 -3.11 -39.22
C ASP A 94 -15.24 -3.19 -39.62
N TYR A 95 -14.39 -3.14 -38.60
CA TYR A 95 -12.93 -3.25 -38.69
C TYR A 95 -12.46 -4.54 -39.39
N LYS A 96 -13.30 -5.57 -39.49
CA LYS A 96 -13.00 -6.83 -40.17
C LYS A 96 -13.04 -6.68 -41.70
N LEU A 97 -13.86 -5.76 -42.21
CA LEU A 97 -14.00 -5.47 -43.63
C LEU A 97 -12.96 -4.46 -44.12
N HIS A 98 -12.49 -3.54 -43.25
CA HIS A 98 -11.58 -2.45 -43.64
C HIS A 98 -10.08 -2.83 -43.60
N TYR A 99 -9.68 -3.77 -42.73
CA TYR A 99 -8.25 -4.10 -42.50
C TYR A 99 -7.84 -5.54 -42.83
N GLY A 100 -8.73 -6.37 -43.40
CA GLY A 100 -8.35 -7.64 -44.01
C GLY A 100 -7.62 -8.65 -43.12
N LEU A 101 -7.80 -8.62 -41.79
CA LEU A 101 -7.12 -9.52 -40.87
C LEU A 101 -7.73 -10.93 -40.92
N ARG A 102 -7.12 -11.83 -41.72
CA ARG A 102 -7.40 -13.27 -41.68
C ARG A 102 -6.63 -13.91 -40.53
N TYR A 103 -7.33 -14.24 -39.44
CA TYR A 103 -6.82 -15.15 -38.43
C TYR A 103 -6.83 -16.57 -38.99
N ASN A 104 -5.64 -17.13 -39.24
CA ASN A 104 -5.48 -18.51 -39.72
C ASN A 104 -4.67 -19.31 -38.69
N PRO A 105 -5.33 -19.99 -37.73
CA PRO A 105 -4.63 -20.86 -36.81
C PRO A 105 -4.11 -22.08 -37.59
N ARG A 106 -2.80 -22.33 -37.55
CA ARG A 106 -2.25 -23.60 -38.04
C ARG A 106 -2.72 -24.72 -37.12
N TYR A 107 -3.66 -25.51 -37.63
CA TYR A 107 -4.07 -26.78 -37.08
C TYR A 107 -3.11 -27.85 -37.61
N ASP A 108 -2.24 -28.39 -36.75
CA ASP A 108 -1.61 -29.69 -37.02
C ASP A 108 -2.33 -30.73 -36.17
N GLY A 109 -3.15 -31.53 -36.85
CA GLY A 109 -3.84 -32.66 -36.28
C GLY A 109 -3.32 -33.93 -36.92
N SER A 110 -2.74 -34.82 -36.12
CA SER A 110 -2.68 -36.24 -36.43
C SER A 110 -3.50 -37.02 -35.41
N LYS A 111 -4.33 -37.92 -35.96
CA LYS A 111 -5.48 -38.56 -35.34
C LYS A 111 -5.11 -39.81 -34.53
N ALA A 112 -6.00 -40.06 -33.57
CA ALA A 112 -6.28 -41.26 -32.80
C ALA A 112 -5.95 -42.63 -33.44
N ASN A 113 -5.63 -43.59 -32.57
CA ASN A 113 -6.20 -44.93 -32.69
C ASN A 113 -6.56 -45.51 -31.31
N VAL A 114 -7.81 -45.98 -31.19
CA VAL A 114 -8.42 -46.62 -30.01
C VAL A 114 -8.97 -47.98 -30.46
N GLN A 115 -8.62 -49.06 -29.76
CA GLN A 115 -9.36 -50.32 -29.62
C GLN A 115 -9.12 -50.84 -28.18
N ARG A 116 -10.11 -50.89 -27.26
CA ARG A 116 -11.07 -51.99 -26.92
C ARG A 116 -10.38 -53.37 -26.76
N HIS A 117 -10.53 -54.22 -25.74
CA HIS A 117 -11.47 -54.53 -24.61
C HIS A 117 -10.81 -55.70 -23.78
N PRO A 118 -11.43 -56.44 -22.82
CA PRO A 118 -12.29 -56.14 -21.65
C PRO A 118 -11.97 -56.95 -20.33
N SER A 119 -12.60 -56.53 -19.21
CA SER A 119 -13.16 -57.30 -18.04
C SER A 119 -12.40 -58.45 -17.33
N SER A 120 -12.25 -58.43 -16.00
CA SER A 120 -13.25 -58.89 -15.01
C SER A 120 -12.70 -59.06 -13.56
N LYS A 121 -13.57 -58.73 -12.58
CA LYS A 121 -13.80 -59.29 -11.23
C LYS A 121 -12.63 -59.88 -10.40
N ASN A 122 -12.43 -59.36 -9.18
CA ASN A 122 -12.72 -60.12 -7.96
C ASN A 122 -12.67 -59.30 -6.65
N THR A 123 -13.61 -59.66 -5.78
CA THR A 123 -13.93 -59.18 -4.43
C THR A 123 -13.25 -60.01 -3.34
N SER A 124 -12.93 -59.40 -2.18
CA SER A 124 -13.06 -59.91 -0.78
C SER A 124 -12.01 -59.22 0.13
N SER A 125 -12.40 -58.44 1.15
CA SER A 125 -12.89 -58.84 2.49
C SER A 125 -11.85 -59.62 3.31
N TRP A 126 -11.26 -59.00 4.34
CA TRP A 126 -10.87 -59.71 5.56
C TRP A 126 -11.09 -58.87 6.83
N ASN A 127 -11.75 -59.54 7.77
CA ASN A 127 -12.27 -59.11 9.04
C ASN A 127 -11.22 -59.10 10.16
N ALA A 128 -11.55 -58.35 11.21
CA ALA A 128 -11.00 -58.44 12.54
C ALA A 128 -11.33 -59.79 13.22
N THR A 129 -10.40 -60.33 14.01
CA THR A 129 -10.62 -61.43 14.95
C THR A 129 -9.98 -61.14 16.31
N LYS A 130 -10.83 -61.20 17.35
CA LYS A 130 -10.49 -61.43 18.76
C LYS A 130 -10.20 -62.91 18.98
N VAL A 131 -9.20 -63.27 19.78
CA VAL A 131 -9.15 -64.53 20.56
C VAL A 131 -8.44 -64.28 21.90
N SER A 132 -8.82 -65.11 22.88
CA SER A 132 -8.81 -65.05 24.33
C SER A 132 -7.63 -65.74 25.07
N LEU A 133 -7.61 -65.56 26.40
CA LEU A 133 -6.75 -66.14 27.47
C LEU A 133 -6.50 -67.67 27.45
N PRO A 134 -5.50 -68.13 28.22
CA PRO A 134 -5.84 -69.00 29.37
C PRO A 134 -5.10 -68.67 30.68
N ALA A 135 -5.57 -69.29 31.77
CA ALA A 135 -5.14 -69.14 33.16
C ALA A 135 -4.52 -70.44 33.75
N LEU A 136 -3.85 -70.26 34.90
CA LEU A 136 -3.57 -71.18 36.04
C LEU A 136 -2.15 -71.78 36.20
N GLY A 137 -1.60 -71.52 37.39
CA GLY A 137 -0.50 -72.26 38.05
C GLY A 137 -0.04 -71.54 39.33
N VAL A 138 -0.20 -72.17 40.51
CA VAL A 138 -0.10 -71.59 41.87
C VAL A 138 1.01 -72.26 42.70
N SER A 139 1.62 -71.50 43.62
CA SER A 139 2.27 -71.88 44.92
C SER A 139 3.78 -72.21 44.95
N PRO A 140 4.45 -72.15 46.13
CA PRO A 140 4.57 -71.01 47.07
C PRO A 140 6.02 -70.83 47.59
N ILE A 141 6.41 -69.65 48.09
CA ILE A 141 7.63 -69.49 48.90
C ILE A 141 7.35 -68.72 50.20
N ARG A 142 8.02 -69.23 51.23
CA ARG A 142 7.78 -69.21 52.67
C ARG A 142 8.36 -67.98 53.37
N GLU A 143 7.60 -67.46 54.32
CA GLU A 143 7.96 -66.40 55.28
C GLU A 143 9.08 -66.82 56.26
N ARG A 144 9.88 -65.83 56.69
CA ARG A 144 10.50 -65.80 58.02
C ARG A 144 10.30 -64.43 58.66
N ASN A 145 9.54 -64.43 59.75
CA ASN A 145 9.42 -63.36 60.74
C ASN A 145 10.77 -62.97 61.34
N LYS A 146 10.97 -61.66 61.60
CA LYS A 146 11.64 -61.12 62.79
C LYS A 146 11.18 -59.69 63.08
N LEU A 147 11.04 -59.41 64.38
CA LEU A 147 10.38 -58.29 65.05
C LEU A 147 11.13 -56.92 64.98
N ILE A 148 10.37 -55.88 65.35
CA ILE A 148 10.46 -54.42 65.22
C ILE A 148 11.51 -53.77 66.19
N PRO A 149 11.93 -52.50 65.97
CA PRO A 149 11.35 -51.37 66.73
C PRO A 149 10.98 -50.14 65.86
N PRO A 150 10.03 -49.29 66.30
CA PRO A 150 9.44 -48.25 65.47
C PRO A 150 10.40 -47.07 65.31
N LYS A 151 10.74 -46.70 64.07
CA LYS A 151 11.30 -45.38 63.78
C LYS A 151 10.15 -44.39 63.68
N GLN A 152 10.30 -43.28 64.40
CA GLN A 152 9.41 -42.12 64.36
C GLN A 152 9.18 -41.72 62.90
N TYR A 153 7.92 -41.79 62.47
CA TYR A 153 7.49 -41.10 61.25
C TYR A 153 7.42 -39.61 61.60
N GLU A 154 8.47 -38.87 61.24
CA GLU A 154 8.31 -37.46 60.93
C GLU A 154 7.26 -37.38 59.82
N THR A 155 6.20 -36.60 60.05
CA THR A 155 5.25 -36.23 59.02
C THR A 155 6.03 -35.65 57.84
N PRO A 156 5.95 -36.22 56.63
CA PRO A 156 6.54 -35.55 55.48
C PRO A 156 5.85 -34.20 55.37
N ALA A 157 6.65 -33.13 55.46
CA ALA A 157 6.18 -31.78 55.21
C ALA A 157 5.43 -31.81 53.88
N VAL A 158 4.14 -31.49 53.92
CA VAL A 158 3.34 -31.30 52.72
C VAL A 158 4.13 -30.32 51.86
N PRO A 159 4.54 -30.68 50.63
CA PRO A 159 5.19 -29.70 49.77
C PRO A 159 4.17 -28.58 49.63
N LEU A 160 4.55 -27.41 50.15
CA LEU A 160 3.77 -26.20 50.03
C LEU A 160 3.71 -25.97 48.53
N LEU A 161 2.63 -26.44 47.89
CA LEU A 161 2.30 -26.13 46.52
C LEU A 161 2.23 -24.62 46.50
N SER A 162 3.32 -23.97 46.09
CA SER A 162 3.28 -22.56 45.79
C SER A 162 2.22 -22.47 44.70
N VAL A 163 1.08 -21.91 45.06
CA VAL A 163 0.06 -21.56 44.07
C VAL A 163 0.71 -20.48 43.24
N ILE A 164 1.41 -20.88 42.17
CA ILE A 164 1.91 -19.95 41.17
C ILE A 164 0.64 -19.47 40.47
N ASN A 165 0.12 -18.33 40.92
CA ASN A 165 -0.92 -17.62 40.19
C ASN A 165 -0.28 -17.11 38.89
N ILE A 166 -0.30 -17.95 37.87
CA ILE A 166 0.04 -17.55 36.50
C ILE A 166 -1.15 -16.70 36.04
N ILE A 167 -0.97 -15.38 36.13
CA ILE A 167 -1.95 -14.43 35.60
C ILE A 167 -1.94 -14.61 34.08
N THR A 168 -3.02 -15.14 33.52
CA THR A 168 -3.16 -15.31 32.08
C THR A 168 -3.84 -14.08 31.48
N PHE A 169 -3.42 -13.69 30.28
CA PHE A 169 -4.08 -12.65 29.49
C PHE A 169 -4.05 -13.01 28.01
N VAL A 170 -4.94 -12.38 27.23
CA VAL A 170 -4.99 -12.56 25.78
C VAL A 170 -3.83 -11.80 25.14
N ASN A 171 -3.06 -12.46 24.29
CA ASN A 171 -1.98 -11.86 23.52
C ASN A 171 -2.56 -10.91 22.46
N GLY A 172 -2.71 -9.63 22.82
CA GLY A 172 -3.24 -8.57 21.97
C GLY A 172 -2.15 -7.65 21.42
N PRO A 173 -2.45 -6.85 20.38
CA PRO A 173 -1.52 -5.84 19.88
C PRO A 173 -1.22 -4.79 20.94
N CYS A 174 0.00 -4.26 20.91
CA CYS A 174 0.45 -3.18 21.79
C CYS A 174 1.39 -2.23 21.02
N VAL A 175 1.52 -1.01 21.52
CA VAL A 175 2.44 0.00 20.99
C VAL A 175 3.31 0.46 22.16
N PRO A 176 4.62 0.18 22.17
CA PRO A 176 5.49 0.60 23.25
C PRO A 176 5.72 2.12 23.17
N ARG A 177 5.70 2.79 24.32
CA ARG A 177 6.02 4.22 24.40
C ARG A 177 7.53 4.48 24.47
N ARG A 178 8.29 3.47 24.89
CA ARG A 178 9.75 3.54 24.98
C ARG A 178 10.37 2.93 23.72
N ASN A 179 11.43 3.55 23.24
CA ASN A 179 12.28 2.98 22.21
C ASN A 179 13.06 1.78 22.75
N ALA A 180 13.55 0.95 21.83
CA ALA A 180 14.42 -0.17 22.19
C ALA A 180 15.68 0.38 22.92
N PRO A 181 16.24 -0.37 23.89
CA PRO A 181 17.45 0.03 24.60
C PRO A 181 18.56 0.41 23.62
N GLY A 182 19.10 1.63 23.73
CA GLY A 182 20.15 2.15 22.84
C GLY A 182 19.68 2.99 21.64
N ASN A 183 18.37 3.20 21.46
CA ASN A 183 17.84 4.06 20.40
C ASN A 183 17.18 5.33 20.96
N THR A 184 17.88 6.47 20.89
CA THR A 184 17.41 7.80 21.33
C THR A 184 16.53 8.52 20.30
N SER A 185 16.25 7.92 19.14
CA SER A 185 15.49 8.58 18.08
C SER A 185 14.00 8.30 18.19
N SER A 186 13.23 9.32 18.57
CA SER A 186 11.76 9.34 18.75
C SER A 186 10.92 9.11 17.48
N VAL A 187 11.51 8.59 16.41
CA VAL A 187 10.97 8.70 15.04
C VAL A 187 10.18 7.44 14.62
N VAL A 188 10.44 6.29 15.24
CA VAL A 188 9.85 5.00 14.83
C VAL A 188 8.79 4.56 15.84
N SER A 189 7.52 4.52 15.40
CA SER A 189 6.44 3.90 16.16
C SER A 189 6.46 2.39 15.95
N TRP A 190 6.87 1.66 16.98
CA TRP A 190 6.89 0.20 16.96
C TRP A 190 5.49 -0.36 17.27
N MET A 191 5.20 -1.55 16.76
CA MET A 191 4.03 -2.34 17.10
C MET A 191 4.52 -3.69 17.57
N GLY A 192 3.97 -4.15 18.69
CA GLY A 192 4.26 -5.44 19.27
C GLY A 192 3.00 -6.21 19.58
N ILE A 193 3.21 -7.37 20.18
CA ILE A 193 2.16 -8.17 20.80
C ILE A 193 2.47 -8.28 22.30
N CYS A 194 1.44 -8.14 23.11
CA CYS A 194 1.54 -8.30 24.55
C CYS A 194 1.79 -9.78 24.88
N TYR A 195 2.92 -10.07 25.50
CA TYR A 195 3.30 -11.42 25.94
C TYR A 195 3.84 -11.37 27.36
N HIS A 196 3.95 -12.52 28.02
CA HIS A 196 4.79 -12.59 29.21
C HIS A 196 6.25 -12.34 28.82
N GLU A 197 7.04 -11.73 29.72
CA GLU A 197 8.44 -11.40 29.42
C GLU A 197 9.27 -12.61 29.00
N LYS A 198 9.14 -13.71 29.74
CA LYS A 198 9.81 -14.98 29.42
C LYS A 198 9.37 -15.56 28.08
N GLU A 199 8.08 -15.45 27.75
CA GLU A 199 7.54 -15.89 26.46
C GLU A 199 8.08 -15.03 25.31
N CYS A 200 8.12 -13.71 25.48
CA CYS A 200 8.72 -12.80 24.52
C CYS A 200 10.19 -13.16 24.21
N SER A 201 11.00 -13.41 25.24
CA SER A 201 12.39 -13.84 25.06
C SER A 201 12.51 -15.21 24.38
N GLN A 202 11.62 -16.16 24.70
CA GLN A 202 11.59 -17.48 24.06
C GLN A 202 11.25 -17.38 22.56
N LEU A 203 10.38 -16.44 22.20
CA LEU A 203 10.03 -16.12 20.81
C LEU A 203 11.09 -15.25 20.12
N LYS A 204 12.22 -14.95 20.79
CA LYS A 204 13.31 -14.07 20.31
C LYS A 204 12.84 -12.65 19.98
N GLY A 205 11.78 -12.19 20.65
CA GLY A 205 11.36 -10.78 20.58
C GLY A 205 12.08 -9.92 21.61
N ILE A 206 11.92 -8.61 21.46
CA ILE A 206 12.50 -7.59 22.35
C ILE A 206 11.39 -7.05 23.26
N PRO A 207 11.50 -7.19 24.59
CA PRO A 207 10.55 -6.61 25.52
C PRO A 207 10.78 -5.09 25.61
N MET A 208 9.82 -4.27 25.18
CA MET A 208 10.02 -2.81 25.06
C MET A 208 9.27 -1.96 26.09
N ASP A 209 8.03 -2.32 26.42
CA ASP A 209 7.20 -1.58 27.39
C ASP A 209 6.27 -2.55 28.13
N THR A 210 5.58 -2.09 29.17
CA THR A 210 4.59 -2.90 29.89
C THR A 210 3.23 -2.90 29.18
N CYS A 211 2.50 -4.01 29.28
CA CYS A 211 1.13 -4.17 28.77
C CYS A 211 0.30 -5.05 29.71
N ALA A 212 -0.98 -5.27 29.38
CA ALA A 212 -1.91 -6.05 30.20
C ALA A 212 -1.90 -5.64 31.70
N GLY A 213 -1.96 -4.33 31.98
CA GLY A 213 -1.94 -3.82 33.36
C GLY A 213 -0.63 -4.03 34.12
N GLY A 214 0.47 -4.34 33.43
CA GLY A 214 1.78 -4.59 34.03
C GLY A 214 2.15 -6.06 34.16
N PHE A 215 1.26 -6.98 33.76
CA PHE A 215 1.51 -8.42 33.80
C PHE A 215 2.26 -8.96 32.57
N GLY A 216 2.35 -8.15 31.52
CA GLY A 216 3.04 -8.49 30.28
C GLY A 216 3.98 -7.39 29.80
N VAL A 217 4.73 -7.72 28.75
CA VAL A 217 5.58 -6.81 28.01
C VAL A 217 5.13 -6.72 26.55
N CYS A 218 5.25 -5.53 25.97
CA CYS A 218 5.06 -5.30 24.56
C CYS A 218 6.26 -5.85 23.80
N CYS A 219 6.08 -7.04 23.22
CA CYS A 219 7.13 -7.78 22.55
C CYS A 219 7.20 -7.36 21.08
N VAL A 220 8.37 -6.90 20.65
CA VAL A 220 8.61 -6.44 19.27
C VAL A 220 9.60 -7.38 18.58
N PHE A 221 9.25 -7.85 17.39
CA PHE A 221 10.06 -8.81 16.65
C PHE A 221 10.90 -8.10 15.58
N GLN A 222 12.18 -7.92 15.90
CA GLN A 222 13.16 -7.22 15.05
C GLN A 222 14.17 -8.22 14.51
N TYR A 223 14.44 -8.14 13.21
CA TYR A 223 15.31 -9.08 12.53
C TYR A 223 16.25 -8.38 11.53
N GLY A 224 17.51 -8.81 11.52
CA GLY A 224 18.51 -8.39 10.54
C GLY A 224 18.59 -9.35 9.35
N CYS A 225 19.73 -9.33 8.66
CA CYS A 225 19.99 -10.20 7.52
C CYS A 225 20.02 -11.68 7.88
N ASP A 226 19.69 -12.52 6.90
CA ASP A 226 19.69 -13.99 6.92
C ASP A 226 18.79 -14.60 7.99
N SER A 227 17.77 -13.84 8.35
CA SER A 227 16.82 -14.20 9.38
C SER A 227 15.53 -14.76 8.80
N ARG A 228 14.77 -15.42 9.67
CA ARG A 228 13.47 -15.97 9.37
C ARG A 228 12.50 -15.58 10.46
N SER A 229 11.29 -15.18 10.07
CA SER A 229 10.20 -14.95 11.01
C SER A 229 8.93 -15.67 10.57
N GLU A 230 8.15 -16.07 11.56
CA GLU A 230 6.78 -16.55 11.38
C GLU A 230 5.81 -15.65 12.14
N GLN A 231 6.24 -14.48 12.62
CA GLN A 231 5.42 -13.60 13.45
C GLN A 231 4.43 -12.80 12.60
N ASN A 232 3.23 -12.54 13.15
CA ASN A 232 2.20 -11.77 12.44
C ASN A 232 2.66 -10.35 12.10
N VAL A 233 3.46 -9.74 12.98
CA VAL A 233 4.12 -8.46 12.76
C VAL A 233 5.61 -8.66 13.03
N SER A 234 6.44 -8.27 12.07
CA SER A 234 7.90 -8.32 12.18
C SER A 234 8.54 -7.10 11.53
N TYR A 235 9.78 -6.81 11.91
CA TYR A 235 10.55 -5.69 11.37
C TYR A 235 11.85 -6.21 10.77
N PHE A 236 12.06 -5.93 9.49
CA PHE A 236 13.28 -6.26 8.77
C PHE A 236 14.18 -5.01 8.66
N LEU A 237 15.41 -5.15 9.17
CA LEU A 237 16.35 -4.06 9.35
C LEU A 237 17.61 -4.29 8.51
N SER A 238 18.15 -3.21 7.94
CA SER A 238 19.50 -3.23 7.38
C SER A 238 20.55 -3.49 8.48
N PRO A 239 21.76 -3.99 8.13
CA PRO A 239 22.84 -4.16 9.09
C PRO A 239 23.08 -2.88 9.90
N SER A 240 23.18 -3.01 11.22
CA SER A 240 23.48 -1.92 12.15
C SER A 240 22.46 -0.76 12.19
N PHE A 241 21.25 -0.93 11.63
CA PHE A 241 20.19 0.09 11.73
C PHE A 241 20.00 0.55 13.20
N PRO A 242 19.86 1.85 13.49
CA PRO A 242 19.65 2.97 12.56
C PRO A 242 20.91 3.55 11.91
N SER A 243 22.10 3.05 12.26
CA SER A 243 23.33 3.49 11.62
C SER A 243 23.39 3.01 10.17
N PRO A 244 23.94 3.81 9.24
CA PRO A 244 24.06 3.41 7.85
C PRO A 244 24.97 2.19 7.67
N ALA A 245 24.52 1.23 6.85
CA ALA A 245 25.37 0.18 6.31
C ALA A 245 26.18 0.70 5.11
N VAL A 246 27.46 0.31 5.03
CA VAL A 246 28.36 0.69 3.93
C VAL A 246 28.97 -0.51 3.21
N GLU A 247 29.04 -1.69 3.85
CA GLU A 247 29.69 -2.86 3.26
C GLU A 247 28.82 -3.59 2.22
N PRO A 248 29.31 -3.81 0.99
CA PRO A 248 28.59 -4.57 -0.03
C PRO A 248 28.28 -5.98 0.48
N LEU A 249 27.00 -6.32 0.56
CA LEU A 249 26.54 -7.63 1.03
C LEU A 249 25.10 -7.89 0.58
N PRO A 250 24.71 -9.16 0.37
CA PRO A 250 23.31 -9.55 0.33
C PRO A 250 22.75 -9.56 1.76
N CYS A 251 21.52 -9.09 1.91
CA CYS A 251 20.77 -9.10 3.15
C CYS A 251 19.39 -9.68 2.89
N THR A 252 19.18 -10.92 3.34
CA THR A 252 17.96 -11.68 3.04
C THR A 252 17.05 -11.78 4.27
N PHE A 253 15.75 -11.89 4.03
CA PHE A 253 14.74 -12.15 5.06
C PHE A 253 13.69 -13.10 4.52
N THR A 254 13.42 -14.18 5.26
CA THR A 254 12.38 -15.15 4.89
C THR A 254 11.19 -15.05 5.85
N LEU A 255 10.01 -14.75 5.33
CA LEU A 255 8.76 -14.79 6.07
C LEU A 255 8.05 -16.12 5.85
N ALA A 256 7.84 -16.88 6.91
CA ALA A 256 6.94 -18.02 6.89
C ALA A 256 5.51 -17.58 7.16
N LEU A 257 4.64 -17.91 6.23
CA LEU A 257 3.27 -17.41 6.20
C LEU A 257 2.33 -18.30 7.03
N HIS A 258 1.48 -17.69 7.85
CA HIS A 258 0.42 -18.40 8.59
C HIS A 258 -0.64 -18.96 7.64
N ARG A 259 -1.34 -20.03 8.07
CA ARG A 259 -2.33 -20.73 7.25
C ARG A 259 -3.48 -19.83 6.75
N SER A 260 -3.92 -18.88 7.57
CA SER A 260 -5.04 -17.99 7.26
C SER A 260 -4.63 -16.77 6.44
N VAL A 261 -3.35 -16.52 6.21
CA VAL A 261 -2.85 -15.27 5.59
C VAL A 261 -3.24 -15.20 4.14
N ARG A 262 -3.84 -14.08 3.73
CA ARG A 262 -4.24 -13.82 2.35
C ARG A 262 -3.49 -12.66 1.73
N GLN A 263 -2.86 -11.84 2.56
CA GLN A 263 -2.13 -10.66 2.11
C GLN A 263 -0.99 -10.36 3.08
N VAL A 264 0.14 -9.89 2.57
CA VAL A 264 1.25 -9.34 3.37
C VAL A 264 1.41 -7.87 3.03
N VAL A 265 1.59 -7.04 4.04
CA VAL A 265 1.87 -5.60 3.88
C VAL A 265 3.32 -5.34 4.26
N LEU A 266 4.05 -4.70 3.35
CA LEU A 266 5.35 -4.12 3.61
C LEU A 266 5.17 -2.62 3.78
N GLU A 267 5.47 -2.08 4.95
CA GLU A 267 5.47 -0.64 5.22
C GLU A 267 6.92 -0.17 5.35
N PHE A 268 7.35 0.74 4.48
CA PHE A 268 8.69 1.30 4.46
C PHE A 268 8.81 2.42 5.49
N VAL A 269 8.91 2.05 6.77
CA VAL A 269 9.00 3.01 7.88
C VAL A 269 10.21 3.93 7.72
N PHE A 270 11.35 3.35 7.36
CA PHE A 270 12.52 4.07 6.90
C PHE A 270 13.10 3.30 5.71
N PHE A 271 13.35 3.94 4.58
CA PHE A 271 13.88 3.25 3.41
C PHE A 271 14.65 4.22 2.52
N GLU A 272 15.98 4.18 2.66
CA GLU A 272 16.92 5.00 1.90
C GLU A 272 18.06 4.11 1.39
N LEU A 273 17.99 3.76 0.11
CA LEU A 273 19.02 3.03 -0.64
C LEU A 273 19.69 3.96 -1.66
N GLN A 274 20.78 3.51 -2.29
CA GLN A 274 21.36 4.26 -3.41
C GLN A 274 20.34 4.52 -4.51
N PRO A 275 20.40 5.69 -5.18
CA PRO A 275 19.44 6.05 -6.21
C PRO A 275 19.58 5.16 -7.46
N PRO A 276 18.54 5.08 -8.30
CA PRO A 276 18.64 4.43 -9.60
C PRO A 276 19.60 5.18 -10.53
N GLN A 277 20.19 4.44 -11.46
CA GLN A 277 20.89 4.98 -12.62
C GLN A 277 19.98 4.83 -13.84
N LEU A 278 19.53 5.95 -14.40
CA LEU A 278 18.58 5.97 -15.53
C LEU A 278 17.35 5.07 -15.30
N GLY A 279 16.73 5.19 -14.12
CA GLY A 279 15.53 4.39 -13.76
C GLY A 279 15.82 2.97 -13.26
N ASN A 280 17.04 2.46 -13.45
CA ASN A 280 17.42 1.11 -13.04
C ASN A 280 18.15 1.08 -11.69
N CYS A 281 17.75 0.18 -10.81
CA CYS A 281 18.40 -0.05 -9.52
C CYS A 281 19.66 -0.90 -9.70
N ILE A 282 20.80 -0.26 -9.99
CA ILE A 282 22.06 -0.96 -10.27
C ILE A 282 22.87 -1.22 -8.99
N GLU A 283 23.05 -0.19 -8.15
CA GLU A 283 23.94 -0.29 -6.99
C GLU A 283 23.29 -1.03 -5.82
N ASP A 284 22.11 -0.57 -5.42
CA ASP A 284 21.32 -1.19 -4.37
C ASP A 284 19.98 -1.64 -4.95
N GLN A 285 19.55 -2.84 -4.58
CA GLN A 285 18.26 -3.40 -5.00
C GLN A 285 17.54 -3.95 -3.79
N PHE A 286 16.23 -3.73 -3.72
CA PHE A 286 15.33 -4.42 -2.82
C PHE A 286 14.30 -5.18 -3.66
N VAL A 287 14.34 -6.50 -3.55
CA VAL A 287 13.58 -7.44 -4.38
C VAL A 287 12.65 -8.25 -3.50
N VAL A 288 11.39 -8.31 -3.89
CA VAL A 288 10.36 -9.14 -3.24
C VAL A 288 10.03 -10.31 -4.15
N SER A 289 10.01 -11.52 -3.60
CA SER A 289 9.51 -12.70 -4.30
C SER A 289 8.65 -13.55 -3.37
N ILE A 290 7.71 -14.29 -3.95
CA ILE A 290 6.78 -15.14 -3.23
C ILE A 290 6.92 -16.55 -3.79
N GLN A 291 6.98 -17.55 -2.91
CA GLN A 291 7.13 -18.94 -3.32
C GLN A 291 6.00 -19.34 -4.27
N ASN A 292 6.34 -19.94 -5.42
CA ASN A 292 5.39 -20.39 -6.44
C ASN A 292 4.49 -19.29 -7.03
N ASP A 293 4.91 -18.03 -6.94
CA ASP A 293 4.26 -16.89 -7.59
C ASP A 293 5.12 -16.41 -8.76
N HIS A 294 4.53 -16.24 -9.93
CA HIS A 294 5.20 -15.75 -11.13
C HIS A 294 4.98 -14.25 -11.39
N ARG A 295 4.23 -13.57 -10.51
CA ARG A 295 4.06 -12.12 -10.60
C ARG A 295 5.38 -11.41 -10.33
N ILE A 296 5.65 -10.38 -11.12
CA ILE A 296 6.86 -9.55 -10.99
C ILE A 296 6.51 -8.36 -10.10
N TYR A 297 7.20 -8.25 -8.97
CA TYR A 297 7.10 -7.09 -8.09
C TYR A 297 8.21 -6.08 -8.45
N PRO A 298 7.97 -4.76 -8.30
CA PRO A 298 8.99 -3.75 -8.55
C PRO A 298 10.27 -3.98 -7.76
N VAL A 299 11.42 -3.89 -8.44
CA VAL A 299 12.73 -3.76 -7.78
C VAL A 299 12.86 -2.33 -7.28
N LEU A 300 13.08 -2.15 -5.98
CA LEU A 300 13.11 -0.82 -5.37
C LEU A 300 14.53 -0.39 -4.99
N CYS A 301 14.79 0.90 -5.16
CA CYS A 301 15.98 1.60 -4.69
C CYS A 301 15.64 3.08 -4.46
N GLY A 302 16.63 3.87 -4.04
CA GLY A 302 16.42 5.28 -3.68
C GLY A 302 15.57 5.48 -2.43
N VAL A 303 14.82 6.58 -2.36
CA VAL A 303 14.09 7.00 -1.15
C VAL A 303 12.60 6.63 -1.24
N ASN A 304 12.17 5.71 -0.38
CA ASN A 304 10.79 5.21 -0.33
C ASN A 304 10.15 5.26 1.07
N SER A 305 10.78 5.95 2.02
CA SER A 305 10.22 6.16 3.36
C SER A 305 8.77 6.66 3.30
N GLY A 306 7.90 6.03 4.10
CA GLY A 306 6.46 6.29 4.16
C GLY A 306 5.63 5.70 3.02
N GLN A 307 6.22 4.94 2.09
CA GLN A 307 5.49 4.14 1.10
C GLN A 307 5.26 2.71 1.60
N HIS A 308 4.48 1.93 0.84
CA HIS A 308 4.13 0.56 1.20
C HIS A 308 3.86 -0.31 -0.03
N MET A 309 3.87 -1.62 0.16
CA MET A 309 3.48 -2.62 -0.82
C MET A 309 2.52 -3.63 -0.20
N TYR A 310 1.44 -3.96 -0.90
CA TYR A 310 0.54 -5.06 -0.60
C TYR A 310 0.86 -6.24 -1.52
N LEU A 311 1.07 -7.41 -0.93
CA LEU A 311 1.43 -8.64 -1.60
C LEU A 311 0.29 -9.64 -1.39
N ASP A 312 -0.41 -10.03 -2.44
CA ASP A 312 -1.45 -11.04 -2.31
C ASP A 312 -0.85 -12.43 -2.25
N ILE A 313 -1.39 -13.27 -1.38
CA ILE A 313 -0.88 -14.60 -1.10
C ILE A 313 -1.90 -15.65 -1.54
N ASP A 314 -1.49 -16.50 -2.48
CA ASP A 314 -2.21 -17.75 -2.75
C ASP A 314 -1.71 -18.86 -1.80
N ARG A 315 -2.46 -19.11 -0.73
CA ARG A 315 -2.13 -20.13 0.27
C ARG A 315 -2.20 -21.57 -0.22
N ALA A 316 -2.77 -21.81 -1.40
CA ALA A 316 -2.75 -23.15 -1.98
C ALA A 316 -1.32 -23.55 -2.42
N TYR A 317 -0.48 -22.57 -2.78
CA TYR A 317 0.83 -22.84 -3.37
C TYR A 317 1.99 -22.09 -2.69
N SER A 318 1.72 -20.95 -2.05
CA SER A 318 2.74 -20.08 -1.47
C SER A 318 2.80 -20.20 0.05
N HIS A 319 3.95 -20.64 0.57
CA HIS A 319 4.20 -20.75 2.01
C HIS A 319 5.24 -19.78 2.56
N LEU A 320 6.07 -19.22 1.68
CA LEU A 320 7.16 -18.32 2.02
C LEU A 320 7.10 -17.03 1.18
N VAL A 321 7.46 -15.90 1.80
CA VAL A 321 7.83 -14.65 1.11
C VAL A 321 9.30 -14.38 1.38
N PHE A 322 10.04 -13.99 0.35
CA PHE A 322 11.45 -13.65 0.43
C PHE A 322 11.64 -12.17 0.13
N LEU A 323 12.32 -11.48 1.04
CA LEU A 323 12.75 -10.09 0.87
C LEU A 323 14.27 -10.09 0.76
N ASN A 324 14.80 -9.55 -0.33
CA ASN A 324 16.23 -9.58 -0.61
C ASN A 324 16.70 -8.15 -0.88
N ALA A 325 17.53 -7.61 0.01
CA ALA A 325 18.27 -6.40 -0.26
C ALA A 325 19.69 -6.78 -0.73
N VAL A 326 20.11 -6.30 -1.89
CA VAL A 326 21.44 -6.55 -2.45
C VAL A 326 22.17 -5.23 -2.55
N PHE A 327 23.34 -5.13 -1.93
CA PHE A 327 24.18 -3.95 -1.95
C PHE A 327 25.49 -4.23 -2.70
N SER A 328 25.78 -3.46 -3.73
CA SER A 328 26.99 -3.63 -4.54
C SER A 328 28.00 -2.49 -4.41
N SER A 329 27.63 -1.36 -3.79
CA SER A 329 28.51 -0.20 -3.59
C SER A 329 28.90 0.03 -2.13
N ARG A 330 29.92 0.87 -1.91
CA ARG A 330 30.39 1.27 -0.56
C ARG A 330 29.70 2.54 0.00
N GLN A 331 28.55 2.90 -0.56
CA GLN A 331 27.82 4.11 -0.21
C GLN A 331 26.85 3.88 0.97
N PRO A 332 26.64 4.85 1.88
CA PRO A 332 25.76 4.65 3.03
C PRO A 332 24.29 4.43 2.63
N ARG A 333 23.65 3.40 3.20
CA ARG A 333 22.21 3.12 3.09
C ARG A 333 21.64 2.65 4.43
N ALA A 334 20.33 2.77 4.61
CA ALA A 334 19.64 2.17 5.74
C ALA A 334 18.16 1.91 5.42
N PHE A 335 17.61 0.83 5.98
CA PHE A 335 16.18 0.55 5.90
C PHE A 335 15.64 -0.09 7.17
N LEU A 336 14.34 0.14 7.39
CA LEU A 336 13.45 -0.49 8.34
C LEU A 336 12.11 -0.74 7.64
N VAL A 337 11.84 -2.01 7.35
CA VAL A 337 10.58 -2.45 6.75
C VAL A 337 9.74 -3.15 7.81
N LYS A 338 8.54 -2.64 8.08
CA LYS A 338 7.56 -3.34 8.89
C LYS A 338 6.76 -4.28 8.00
N ILE A 339 6.62 -5.52 8.44
CA ILE A 339 5.99 -6.61 7.70
C ILE A 339 4.79 -7.08 8.51
N THR A 340 3.60 -7.02 7.91
CA THR A 340 2.36 -7.44 8.56
C THR A 340 1.67 -8.52 7.75
N GLN A 341 1.41 -9.67 8.36
CA GLN A 341 0.61 -10.75 7.80
C GLN A 341 -0.87 -10.51 8.09
N LEU A 342 -1.71 -10.51 7.05
CA LEU A 342 -3.15 -10.28 7.16
C LEU A 342 -3.93 -11.54 6.82
N SER A 343 -4.79 -11.98 7.73
CA SER A 343 -5.72 -13.10 7.50
C SER A 343 -6.85 -12.73 6.52
N THR A 344 -7.28 -11.46 6.54
CA THR A 344 -8.26 -10.90 5.62
C THR A 344 -7.58 -9.82 4.77
N PRO A 345 -7.68 -9.88 3.43
CA PRO A 345 -7.13 -8.84 2.57
C PRO A 345 -7.70 -7.46 2.95
N ARG A 346 -6.83 -6.47 3.08
CA ARG A 346 -7.23 -5.06 3.28
C ARG A 346 -7.32 -4.35 1.93
N ALA A 347 -6.35 -4.57 1.06
CA ALA A 347 -6.37 -4.07 -0.31
C ALA A 347 -7.11 -5.05 -1.24
N PRO A 348 -7.81 -4.56 -2.28
CA PRO A 348 -8.29 -5.42 -3.36
C PRO A 348 -7.14 -6.19 -4.01
N MET A 349 -7.44 -7.34 -4.59
CA MET A 349 -6.44 -8.16 -5.28
C MET A 349 -5.73 -7.36 -6.39
N ASN A 350 -4.42 -7.58 -6.51
CA ASN A 350 -3.48 -6.99 -7.46
C ASN A 350 -3.27 -5.47 -7.30
N CYS A 351 -3.72 -4.88 -6.20
CA CYS A 351 -3.37 -3.51 -5.83
C CYS A 351 -2.05 -3.51 -5.06
N LEU A 352 -0.96 -3.08 -5.69
CA LEU A 352 0.35 -3.03 -5.03
C LEU A 352 0.40 -1.91 -3.98
N GLN A 353 -0.22 -0.76 -4.25
CA GLN A 353 -0.44 0.28 -3.26
C GLN A 353 -1.93 0.42 -2.99
N PHE A 354 -2.29 0.61 -1.72
CA PHE A 354 -3.67 0.81 -1.32
C PHE A 354 -3.81 1.95 -0.32
N HIS A 355 -4.81 2.80 -0.55
CA HIS A 355 -5.15 3.94 0.31
C HIS A 355 -6.63 3.87 0.71
N ASP A 356 -6.93 4.13 1.97
CA ASP A 356 -8.28 4.10 2.51
C ASP A 356 -8.75 5.43 3.11
N GLY A 357 -7.94 6.50 2.99
CA GLY A 357 -8.31 7.84 3.44
C GLY A 357 -9.30 8.53 2.52
N LEU A 358 -10.09 9.48 3.06
CA LEU A 358 -10.92 10.41 2.28
C LEU A 358 -10.07 11.38 1.45
N SER A 359 -8.85 11.63 1.87
CA SER A 359 -7.83 12.36 1.11
C SER A 359 -6.46 11.81 1.45
N GLY A 360 -5.49 12.01 0.56
CA GLY A 360 -4.13 11.56 0.78
C GLY A 360 -3.22 11.89 -0.40
N ILE A 361 -2.03 11.32 -0.37
CA ILE A 361 -1.02 11.51 -1.41
C ILE A 361 -0.76 10.16 -2.07
N VAL A 362 -0.77 10.14 -3.40
CA VAL A 362 -0.26 9.05 -4.24
C VAL A 362 1.00 9.53 -4.94
N LYS A 363 2.07 8.75 -4.94
CA LYS A 363 3.34 9.12 -5.57
C LYS A 363 4.05 7.90 -6.13
N SER A 364 4.88 8.10 -7.14
CA SER A 364 5.74 7.04 -7.66
C SER A 364 6.75 6.57 -6.61
N PHE A 365 7.21 5.32 -6.74
CA PHE A 365 8.43 4.89 -6.04
C PHE A 365 9.60 5.81 -6.42
N ASN A 366 10.51 6.02 -5.46
CA ASN A 366 11.65 6.92 -5.54
C ASN A 366 11.29 8.38 -5.92
N TYR A 367 10.07 8.83 -5.58
CA TYR A 367 9.72 10.24 -5.78
C TYR A 367 10.42 11.16 -4.78
N ASP A 368 10.68 10.78 -3.53
CA ASP A 368 11.28 11.72 -2.58
C ASP A 368 12.78 11.91 -2.84
N ASN A 369 13.28 13.12 -2.59
CA ASN A 369 14.70 13.47 -2.77
C ASN A 369 15.38 13.93 -1.46
N TYR A 370 14.62 13.93 -0.36
CA TYR A 370 15.18 14.20 0.96
C TYR A 370 15.66 12.87 1.55
N SER A 371 16.85 12.88 2.12
CA SER A 371 17.44 11.71 2.77
C SER A 371 18.30 12.18 3.94
N THR A 372 18.45 11.34 4.96
CA THR A 372 19.40 11.58 6.05
C THR A 372 20.64 10.70 5.95
N VAL A 373 20.61 9.68 5.11
CA VAL A 373 21.66 8.66 5.00
C VAL A 373 22.43 8.73 3.68
N VAL A 374 21.72 8.80 2.56
CA VAL A 374 22.28 8.76 1.21
C VAL A 374 22.79 10.13 0.80
N LYS A 375 24.00 10.19 0.24
CA LYS A 375 24.68 11.44 -0.16
C LYS A 375 24.28 11.90 -1.56
N HIS A 376 24.29 10.99 -2.54
CA HIS A 376 23.91 11.28 -3.92
C HIS A 376 22.43 10.99 -4.11
N ARG A 377 21.64 12.04 -4.34
CA ARG A 377 20.18 11.95 -4.40
C ARG A 377 19.72 12.47 -5.74
N LYS A 378 19.41 11.54 -6.64
CA LYS A 378 18.77 11.83 -7.91
C LYS A 378 17.48 11.03 -7.96
N ALA A 379 16.40 11.71 -7.61
CA ALA A 379 15.09 11.10 -7.57
C ALA A 379 14.47 11.10 -8.99
N SER A 380 13.99 9.93 -9.38
CA SER A 380 13.31 9.63 -10.65
C SER A 380 12.33 8.50 -10.40
N TYR A 381 11.35 8.30 -11.28
CA TYR A 381 10.66 7.01 -11.27
C TYR A 381 11.61 5.88 -11.71
N LEU A 382 11.20 4.64 -11.45
CA LEU A 382 11.95 3.44 -11.78
C LEU A 382 11.44 2.85 -13.10
N ASN A 383 12.30 2.12 -13.80
CA ASN A 383 11.96 1.40 -15.01
C ASN A 383 11.17 0.12 -14.70
N ASN A 384 10.54 -0.44 -15.73
CA ASN A 384 9.86 -1.73 -15.69
C ASN A 384 8.76 -1.83 -14.63
N LEU A 385 8.08 -0.72 -14.35
CA LEU A 385 6.97 -0.72 -13.43
C LEU A 385 5.68 -1.08 -14.17
N ASN A 386 4.90 -1.98 -13.58
CA ASN A 386 3.55 -2.26 -14.01
C ASN A 386 2.73 -2.66 -12.78
N TYR A 387 2.09 -1.68 -12.16
CA TYR A 387 1.33 -1.91 -10.93
C TYR A 387 0.10 -1.01 -10.83
N ALA A 388 -0.82 -1.39 -9.95
CA ALA A 388 -1.99 -0.60 -9.62
C ALA A 388 -1.86 0.04 -8.24
N ILE A 389 -2.20 1.32 -8.16
CA ILE A 389 -2.53 2.03 -6.93
C ILE A 389 -4.05 2.02 -6.81
N CYS A 390 -4.57 1.58 -5.67
CA CYS A 390 -5.99 1.50 -5.42
C CYS A 390 -6.40 2.41 -4.28
N ILE A 391 -7.56 3.04 -4.40
CA ILE A 391 -8.16 3.86 -3.35
C ILE A 391 -9.53 3.28 -3.00
N LYS A 392 -9.75 3.01 -1.72
CA LYS A 392 -11.06 2.58 -1.20
C LYS A 392 -12.07 3.71 -1.35
N ARG A 393 -13.12 3.48 -2.12
CA ARG A 393 -14.27 4.38 -2.18
C ARG A 393 -15.05 4.33 -0.87
N HIS A 394 -15.31 5.49 -0.27
CA HIS A 394 -16.17 5.59 0.92
C HIS A 394 -17.64 5.72 0.54
N ILE A 395 -18.52 5.27 1.43
CA ILE A 395 -19.97 5.39 1.25
C ILE A 395 -20.34 6.88 1.17
N MET A 396 -21.27 7.25 0.29
CA MET A 396 -21.64 8.64 0.00
C MET A 396 -20.57 9.47 -0.72
N PHE A 397 -19.49 8.88 -1.24
CA PHE A 397 -18.49 9.57 -2.07
C PHE A 397 -18.52 9.11 -3.53
N CYS A 398 -18.85 10.04 -4.43
CA CYS A 398 -19.12 9.74 -5.84
C CYS A 398 -17.97 10.10 -6.78
N ASN A 399 -17.11 11.05 -6.40
CA ASN A 399 -16.00 11.48 -7.24
C ASN A 399 -14.69 11.49 -6.44
N VAL A 400 -13.57 11.15 -7.08
CA VAL A 400 -12.23 11.38 -6.55
C VAL A 400 -11.51 12.33 -7.47
N VAL A 401 -11.03 13.44 -6.92
CA VAL A 401 -10.28 14.46 -7.65
C VAL A 401 -8.81 14.35 -7.30
N PHE A 402 -7.98 14.30 -8.32
CA PHE A 402 -6.52 14.33 -8.22
C PHE A 402 -6.03 15.72 -8.60
N THR A 403 -5.12 16.27 -7.79
CA THR A 403 -4.47 17.55 -8.05
C THR A 403 -2.96 17.40 -7.93
N ASN A 404 -2.24 18.18 -8.75
CA ASN A 404 -0.77 18.23 -8.71
C ASN A 404 -0.28 19.35 -7.78
N GLU A 405 -0.83 19.41 -6.56
CA GLU A 405 -0.48 20.43 -5.57
C GLU A 405 -0.18 19.78 -4.22
N ASN A 406 0.72 20.40 -3.45
CA ASN A 406 0.95 20.02 -2.06
C ASN A 406 -0.04 20.71 -1.11
N ALA A 407 0.05 20.41 0.19
CA ALA A 407 -0.84 20.99 1.21
C ALA A 407 -0.76 22.53 1.33
N LEU A 408 0.26 23.16 0.76
CA LEU A 408 0.46 24.60 0.73
C LEU A 408 -0.01 25.23 -0.60
N GLY A 409 -0.63 24.46 -1.50
CA GLY A 409 -1.06 24.91 -2.82
C GLY A 409 0.09 25.12 -3.82
N LYS A 410 1.29 24.63 -3.53
CA LYS A 410 2.42 24.68 -4.48
C LYS A 410 2.41 23.43 -5.35
N GLU A 411 2.62 23.63 -6.64
CA GLU A 411 2.69 22.54 -7.61
C GLU A 411 3.84 21.58 -7.30
N ASN A 412 3.58 20.26 -7.39
CA ASN A 412 4.65 19.28 -7.37
C ASN A 412 5.25 19.12 -8.78
N ILE A 413 6.50 18.67 -8.86
CA ILE A 413 7.08 18.31 -10.15
C ILE A 413 6.39 17.03 -10.63
N PHE A 414 5.73 17.11 -11.77
CA PHE A 414 5.17 15.98 -12.50
C PHE A 414 5.99 15.79 -13.76
N GLN A 415 6.50 14.59 -14.01
CA GLN A 415 7.25 14.31 -15.23
C GLN A 415 7.27 12.81 -15.52
N LEU A 416 6.59 12.41 -16.59
CA LEU A 416 6.62 11.07 -17.19
C LEU A 416 6.99 11.24 -18.66
N VAL A 417 8.09 10.62 -19.08
CA VAL A 417 8.76 10.95 -20.34
C VAL A 417 8.43 9.86 -21.36
N ASN A 418 8.00 10.26 -22.56
CA ASN A 418 7.83 9.35 -23.69
C ASN A 418 8.55 9.94 -24.89
N ILE A 419 9.31 9.11 -25.60
CA ILE A 419 10.22 9.53 -26.67
C ILE A 419 9.90 8.72 -27.93
N ALA A 420 9.85 9.40 -29.07
CA ALA A 420 9.64 8.80 -30.37
C ALA A 420 10.89 8.03 -30.85
N GLU A 421 10.74 7.23 -31.91
CA GLU A 421 11.85 6.47 -32.49
C GLU A 421 13.02 7.34 -32.97
N ASP A 422 12.76 8.61 -33.34
CA ASP A 422 13.75 9.58 -33.76
C ASP A 422 14.46 10.31 -32.60
N GLY A 423 14.12 9.96 -31.35
CA GLY A 423 14.68 10.57 -30.13
C GLY A 423 13.99 11.87 -29.70
N SER A 424 12.96 12.34 -30.41
CA SER A 424 12.17 13.51 -30.03
C SER A 424 11.16 13.19 -28.92
N SER A 425 10.83 14.18 -28.09
CA SER A 425 9.79 14.01 -27.06
C SER A 425 8.40 13.94 -27.71
N LEU A 426 7.61 12.92 -27.37
CA LEU A 426 6.23 12.79 -27.86
C LEU A 426 5.30 13.86 -27.26
N VAL A 427 5.64 14.37 -26.09
CA VAL A 427 4.94 15.48 -25.44
C VAL A 427 5.84 16.73 -25.46
N PRO A 428 5.36 17.88 -25.93
CA PRO A 428 6.14 19.12 -25.88
C PRO A 428 6.50 19.50 -24.43
N PRO A 429 7.66 20.17 -24.21
CA PRO A 429 8.05 20.62 -22.88
C PRO A 429 6.97 21.47 -22.20
N ASN A 430 6.85 21.36 -20.88
CA ASN A 430 5.85 22.06 -20.06
C ASN A 430 4.37 21.75 -20.38
N GLN A 431 4.08 20.66 -21.10
CA GLN A 431 2.70 20.26 -21.43
C GLN A 431 2.33 18.91 -20.81
N ALA A 432 1.03 18.69 -20.65
CA ALA A 432 0.46 17.37 -20.38
C ALA A 432 0.37 16.56 -21.69
N GLY A 433 0.76 15.30 -21.62
CA GLY A 433 0.37 14.29 -22.60
C GLY A 433 -0.87 13.58 -22.12
N VAL A 434 -1.80 13.34 -23.04
CA VAL A 434 -3.01 12.55 -22.81
C VAL A 434 -3.07 11.50 -23.91
N GLU A 435 -3.82 10.42 -23.71
CA GLU A 435 -4.06 9.39 -24.72
C GLU A 435 -2.85 8.49 -25.05
N ILE A 436 -3.02 7.57 -25.99
CA ILE A 436 -2.11 6.45 -26.26
C ILE A 436 -0.90 6.83 -27.14
N PHE A 437 -1.04 7.79 -28.05
CA PHE A 437 0.01 8.26 -28.96
C PHE A 437 0.99 9.19 -28.25
N SER A 438 0.52 10.03 -27.33
CA SER A 438 1.37 10.90 -26.51
C SER A 438 2.00 10.14 -25.34
N CYS A 439 1.27 9.14 -24.80
CA CYS A 439 1.69 8.34 -23.65
C CYS A 439 1.67 6.81 -23.93
N PRO A 440 2.45 6.33 -24.91
CA PRO A 440 2.45 4.91 -25.28
C PRO A 440 3.06 4.01 -24.21
N ASP A 441 4.14 4.46 -23.58
CA ASP A 441 5.05 3.62 -22.79
C ASP A 441 4.95 3.95 -21.29
N ASP A 442 5.25 5.20 -20.94
CA ASP A 442 5.32 5.70 -19.58
C ASP A 442 4.11 6.56 -19.25
N TYR A 443 3.25 6.06 -18.36
CA TYR A 443 2.03 6.77 -18.00
C TYR A 443 1.50 6.39 -16.62
N ILE A 444 0.69 7.29 -16.09
CA ILE A 444 -0.36 6.93 -15.14
C ILE A 444 -1.71 6.91 -15.86
N ALA A 445 -2.57 5.95 -15.53
CA ALA A 445 -3.94 5.92 -16.05
C ALA A 445 -4.91 6.30 -14.94
N ILE A 446 -5.54 7.47 -15.06
CA ILE A 446 -6.60 7.94 -14.16
C ILE A 446 -7.90 7.95 -14.95
N ASN A 447 -8.94 7.32 -14.41
CA ASN A 447 -10.24 7.18 -15.07
C ASN A 447 -10.12 6.60 -16.49
N TYR A 448 -9.23 5.62 -16.64
CA TYR A 448 -8.90 4.94 -17.91
C TYR A 448 -8.19 5.81 -18.96
N MET A 449 -7.89 7.07 -18.66
CA MET A 449 -7.11 7.96 -19.52
C MET A 449 -5.64 7.90 -19.14
N ARG A 450 -4.77 7.64 -20.12
CA ARG A 450 -3.31 7.69 -19.95
C ARG A 450 -2.87 9.15 -19.91
N LEU A 451 -2.03 9.47 -18.93
CA LEU A 451 -1.49 10.80 -18.67
C LEU A 451 0.03 10.72 -18.50
N CYS A 452 0.74 11.64 -19.13
CA CYS A 452 2.19 11.76 -19.08
C CYS A 452 2.62 13.21 -19.35
N GLY A 453 3.89 13.46 -19.66
CA GLY A 453 4.42 14.81 -19.84
C GLY A 453 4.75 15.48 -18.52
N GLU A 454 4.67 16.82 -18.47
CA GLU A 454 5.15 17.66 -17.37
C GLU A 454 4.03 18.38 -16.60
N ARG A 455 2.77 18.09 -16.93
CA ARG A 455 1.58 18.64 -16.26
C ARG A 455 0.56 17.52 -16.05
N LEU A 456 -0.21 17.61 -14.97
CA LEU A 456 -1.40 16.80 -14.79
C LEU A 456 -2.59 17.52 -15.45
N ASN A 457 -3.04 17.05 -16.60
CA ASN A 457 -4.24 17.57 -17.26
C ASN A 457 -4.80 16.50 -18.22
N ASP A 458 -6.08 16.15 -18.10
CA ASP A 458 -6.76 15.19 -18.99
C ASP A 458 -7.64 15.86 -20.06
N GLY A 459 -7.64 17.20 -20.12
CA GLY A 459 -8.44 18.01 -21.03
C GLY A 459 -9.93 18.13 -20.63
N SER A 460 -10.37 17.49 -19.56
CA SER A 460 -11.80 17.45 -19.18
C SER A 460 -12.32 18.77 -18.62
N VAL A 461 -11.47 19.52 -17.91
CA VAL A 461 -11.82 20.82 -17.32
C VAL A 461 -11.41 21.97 -18.26
N VAL A 462 -10.17 21.95 -18.75
CA VAL A 462 -9.63 22.95 -19.68
C VAL A 462 -8.68 22.26 -20.65
N ALA A 463 -8.89 22.44 -21.95
CA ALA A 463 -8.06 21.88 -23.03
C ALA A 463 -6.73 22.63 -23.27
N ASP A 464 -6.27 23.41 -22.28
CA ASP A 464 -4.95 24.05 -22.29
C ASP A 464 -3.95 23.16 -21.53
N PHE A 465 -3.25 22.32 -22.28
CA PHE A 465 -2.32 21.33 -21.73
C PHE A 465 -1.04 21.93 -21.11
N THR A 466 -0.80 23.24 -21.23
CA THR A 466 0.35 23.91 -20.60
C THR A 466 0.16 24.11 -19.09
N ARG A 467 -1.05 23.86 -18.58
CA ARG A 467 -1.46 24.09 -17.19
C ARG A 467 -1.80 22.79 -16.49
N ASN A 468 -1.49 22.70 -15.19
CA ASN A 468 -2.07 21.67 -14.34
C ASN A 468 -3.57 21.93 -14.15
N THR A 469 -4.38 20.89 -14.26
CA THR A 469 -5.81 20.92 -13.97
C THR A 469 -6.20 19.69 -13.11
N PRO A 470 -7.24 19.79 -12.28
CA PRO A 470 -7.72 18.65 -11.52
C PRO A 470 -8.27 17.55 -12.44
N VAL A 471 -7.91 16.30 -12.19
CA VAL A 471 -8.40 15.13 -12.94
C VAL A 471 -9.40 14.37 -12.05
N SER A 472 -10.60 14.08 -12.57
CA SER A 472 -11.67 13.43 -11.82
C SER A 472 -11.81 11.94 -12.16
N TYR A 473 -12.13 11.13 -11.16
CA TYR A 473 -12.39 9.69 -11.29
C TYR A 473 -13.81 9.36 -10.81
N THR A 474 -14.68 9.01 -11.75
CA THR A 474 -16.13 8.90 -11.53
C THR A 474 -16.69 7.48 -11.69
N SER A 475 -15.83 6.49 -12.00
CA SER A 475 -16.29 5.10 -12.19
C SER A 475 -16.84 4.49 -10.89
N ALA A 476 -17.85 3.62 -10.99
CA ALA A 476 -18.57 3.06 -9.85
C ALA A 476 -17.77 2.01 -9.05
N GLY A 477 -16.60 1.60 -9.52
CA GLY A 477 -15.76 0.58 -8.87
C GLY A 477 -14.76 1.14 -7.85
N PRO A 478 -13.87 0.26 -7.34
CA PRO A 478 -12.63 0.71 -6.69
C PRO A 478 -11.89 1.69 -7.61
N ILE A 479 -11.37 2.77 -7.04
CA ILE A 479 -10.57 3.72 -7.82
C ILE A 479 -9.21 3.08 -8.07
N LEU A 480 -8.89 2.85 -9.35
CA LEU A 480 -7.65 2.24 -9.78
C LEU A 480 -6.85 3.23 -10.62
N ILE A 481 -5.62 3.50 -10.20
CA ILE A 481 -4.61 4.22 -10.96
C ILE A 481 -3.58 3.20 -11.44
N ALA A 482 -3.52 2.97 -12.76
CA ALA A 482 -2.47 2.13 -13.32
C ALA A 482 -1.19 2.95 -13.46
N VAL A 483 -0.05 2.36 -13.14
CA VAL A 483 1.27 2.98 -13.33
C VAL A 483 2.07 2.04 -14.23
N ARG A 484 2.57 2.59 -15.33
CA ARG A 484 3.45 1.87 -16.25
C ARG A 484 4.71 2.68 -16.52
N SER A 485 5.85 2.00 -16.53
CA SER A 485 7.09 2.49 -17.13
C SER A 485 7.79 1.39 -17.90
N ASP A 486 8.48 1.77 -18.96
CA ASP A 486 9.32 0.91 -19.78
C ASP A 486 10.79 0.88 -19.28
N GLU A 487 11.74 0.54 -20.17
CA GLU A 487 13.19 0.51 -19.88
C GLU A 487 13.94 1.76 -20.36
N SER A 488 13.21 2.80 -20.76
CA SER A 488 13.73 3.96 -21.47
C SER A 488 14.10 5.11 -20.53
N ILE A 489 14.04 6.34 -21.05
CA ILE A 489 14.42 7.57 -20.36
C ILE A 489 13.39 7.91 -19.29
N VAL A 490 13.88 8.07 -18.06
CA VAL A 490 13.05 8.47 -16.91
C VAL A 490 13.08 9.96 -16.63
N GLY A 491 11.93 10.45 -16.15
CA GLY A 491 11.75 11.76 -15.53
C GLY A 491 11.62 11.71 -14.01
N ARG A 492 11.10 12.80 -13.45
CA ARG A 492 10.94 12.96 -12.00
C ARG A 492 9.92 12.02 -11.34
N GLY A 493 8.89 11.61 -12.07
CA GLY A 493 7.74 10.84 -11.56
C GLY A 493 6.56 11.73 -11.21
N PHE A 494 5.66 11.24 -10.36
CA PHE A 494 4.46 11.96 -9.96
C PHE A 494 4.27 11.96 -8.44
N LYS A 495 3.65 13.02 -7.94
CA LYS A 495 3.14 13.13 -6.56
C LYS A 495 1.85 13.95 -6.60
N LEU A 496 0.74 13.26 -6.46
CA LEU A 496 -0.60 13.82 -6.57
C LEU A 496 -1.31 13.76 -5.24
N THR A 497 -2.07 14.80 -4.94
CA THR A 497 -3.02 14.79 -3.83
C THR A 497 -4.35 14.29 -4.37
N TYR A 498 -4.98 13.35 -3.68
CA TYR A 498 -6.34 12.92 -4.01
C TYR A 498 -7.31 13.36 -2.91
N LYS A 499 -8.54 13.67 -3.30
CA LYS A 499 -9.65 13.96 -2.40
C LYS A 499 -10.93 13.32 -2.92
N GLN A 500 -11.60 12.57 -2.06
CA GLN A 500 -12.93 12.04 -2.33
C GLN A 500 -13.96 13.14 -2.01
N ASN A 501 -14.86 13.41 -2.96
CA ASN A 501 -15.96 14.34 -2.82
C ASN A 501 -17.27 13.60 -2.61
N VAL A 502 -18.11 14.15 -1.72
CA VAL A 502 -19.43 13.61 -1.44
C VAL A 502 -20.29 13.59 -2.72
N CYS A 503 -21.18 12.60 -2.79
CA CYS A 503 -22.26 12.60 -3.76
C CYS A 503 -23.12 13.83 -3.51
N ILE A 504 -22.98 14.85 -4.34
CA ILE A 504 -23.97 15.92 -4.40
C ILE A 504 -25.11 15.34 -5.24
N ASP A 505 -26.34 15.49 -4.76
CA ASP A 505 -27.53 14.97 -5.43
C ASP A 505 -27.46 15.27 -6.92
N LYS A 506 -27.72 14.26 -7.76
CA LYS A 506 -28.11 14.53 -9.13
C LYS A 506 -29.37 15.39 -9.04
N ILE A 507 -29.26 16.70 -9.29
CA ILE A 507 -30.42 17.47 -9.68
C ILE A 507 -30.78 16.94 -11.07
N VAL A 508 -31.70 15.96 -11.03
CA VAL A 508 -32.62 15.45 -12.07
C VAL A 508 -32.04 15.31 -13.48
#